data_AF-A0A7K4VNT3-F1
#
_entry.id   AF-A0A7K4VNT3-F1
#
_cell.length_a   1.000
_cell.length_b   1.000
_cell.length_c   1.000
_cell.angle_alpha   90.00
_cell.angle_beta   90.00
_cell.angle_gamma   90.00
#
_symmetry.space_group_name_H-M   'P 1'
#
loop_
_entity.id
_entity.type
_entity.pdbx_description
1 polymer ?
#
loop_
_entity_poly.entity_id
_entity_poly.type
_entity_poly.pdbx_seq_one_letter_code
_entity_poly.pdbx_strand_id
1 'polypeptide(L)'
;TYWTNPQFKIQLDEPDDDHEGSLNEPCCTILVGLMQKNCRRQKRMEEGLLSIGYSPYQVKFFIILKTELLLESSTDVHAGHAFFARHQPAAPTDPCVNLHEVSSRMTLPRGQYCITPSTFEPYKNGEFCLRVFADNQAKSHYHTATADGSSETWLFRGVP
;
A
#
# COMPACT_ATOMS: atom_id res chain seq x y z
N THR A 1 10.34 -8.70 9.78
CA THR A 1 9.33 -7.82 10.39
C THR A 1 8.44 -7.10 9.37
N TYR A 2 8.77 -7.09 8.06
CA TYR A 2 7.99 -6.35 7.05
C TYR A 2 6.46 -6.55 7.09
N TRP A 3 5.99 -7.78 7.33
CA TRP A 3 4.57 -8.12 7.38
C TRP A 3 3.80 -7.43 8.50
N THR A 4 4.47 -6.81 9.49
CA THR A 4 3.79 -6.07 10.58
C THR A 4 3.48 -4.62 10.21
N ASN A 5 3.96 -4.13 9.07
CA ASN A 5 3.60 -2.80 8.59
C ASN A 5 2.09 -2.72 8.27
N PRO A 6 1.48 -1.53 8.33
CA PRO A 6 0.10 -1.32 7.88
C PRO A 6 -0.13 -1.82 6.45
N GLN A 7 -1.34 -2.31 6.18
CA GLN A 7 -1.72 -2.92 4.91
C GLN A 7 -2.99 -2.27 4.38
N PHE A 8 -2.93 -1.70 3.18
CA PHE A 8 -4.06 -0.98 2.58
C PHE A 8 -4.57 -1.75 1.37
N LYS A 9 -5.80 -2.26 1.46
CA LYS A 9 -6.43 -3.02 0.37
C LYS A 9 -7.05 -2.06 -0.64
N ILE A 10 -6.80 -2.30 -1.92
CA ILE A 10 -7.46 -1.61 -3.03
C ILE A 10 -8.02 -2.64 -4.00
N GLN A 11 -9.09 -2.27 -4.71
CA GLN A 11 -9.72 -3.09 -5.74
C GLN A 11 -9.74 -2.30 -7.04
N LEU A 12 -9.26 -2.93 -8.11
CA LEU A 12 -9.15 -2.35 -9.44
C LEU A 12 -10.14 -3.09 -10.36
N ASP A 13 -11.32 -2.50 -10.55
CA ASP A 13 -12.43 -3.11 -11.27
C ASP A 13 -12.63 -2.56 -12.67
N GLU A 14 -12.34 -1.28 -12.91
CA GLU A 14 -12.62 -0.60 -14.18
C GLU A 14 -11.30 -0.31 -14.89
N PRO A 15 -11.00 -0.98 -16.01
CA PRO A 15 -9.77 -0.75 -16.76
C PRO A 15 -9.78 0.61 -17.47
N ASP A 16 -8.59 1.07 -17.82
CA ASP A 16 -8.42 2.28 -18.63
C ASP A 16 -8.95 2.03 -20.06
N ASP A 17 -9.48 3.08 -20.71
CA ASP A 17 -10.04 2.99 -22.06
C ASP A 17 -8.95 2.72 -23.12
N ASP A 18 -7.72 3.16 -22.85
CA ASP A 18 -6.58 2.99 -23.73
C ASP A 18 -5.84 1.68 -23.40
N HIS A 19 -6.10 0.63 -24.18
CA HIS A 19 -5.47 -0.70 -24.05
C HIS A 19 -3.97 -0.74 -24.45
N GLU A 20 -3.19 0.28 -24.11
CA GLU A 20 -1.78 0.41 -24.55
C GLU A 20 -0.79 -0.48 -23.74
N GLY A 21 -1.25 -1.11 -22.66
CA GLY A 21 -0.41 -1.98 -21.83
C GLY A 21 -0.30 -3.42 -22.37
N SER A 22 0.78 -3.71 -23.09
CA SER A 22 1.40 -5.03 -23.33
C SER A 22 0.50 -6.28 -23.13
N LEU A 23 0.05 -6.87 -24.25
CA LEU A 23 -0.54 -8.22 -24.37
C LEU A 23 -1.91 -8.42 -23.66
N ASN A 24 -2.98 -7.91 -24.28
CA ASN A 24 -4.38 -8.38 -24.16
C ASN A 24 -5.08 -8.40 -22.77
N GLU A 25 -4.45 -7.99 -21.67
CA GLU A 25 -5.09 -7.97 -20.35
C GLU A 25 -5.58 -6.55 -19.98
N PRO A 26 -6.87 -6.37 -19.64
CA PRO A 26 -7.39 -5.06 -19.21
C PRO A 26 -6.69 -4.62 -17.92
N CYS A 27 -6.05 -3.45 -17.98
CA CYS A 27 -5.29 -2.87 -16.87
C CYS A 27 -5.91 -1.56 -16.39
N CYS A 28 -5.62 -1.22 -15.14
CA CYS A 28 -5.99 0.04 -14.50
C CYS A 28 -4.72 0.80 -14.13
N THR A 29 -4.68 2.09 -14.44
CA THR A 29 -3.55 2.95 -14.07
C THR A 29 -3.83 3.67 -12.76
N ILE A 30 -2.90 3.54 -11.82
CA ILE A 30 -2.98 4.18 -10.51
C ILE A 30 -1.75 5.04 -10.22
N LEU A 31 -1.96 6.11 -9.45
CA LEU A 31 -0.92 6.91 -8.82
C LEU A 31 -0.98 6.71 -7.32
N VAL A 32 0.13 6.22 -6.74
CA VAL A 32 0.26 6.02 -5.30
C VAL A 32 1.25 7.01 -4.74
N GLY A 33 0.85 7.77 -3.70
CA GLY A 33 1.69 8.72 -2.98
C GLY A 33 1.74 8.40 -1.50
N LEU A 34 2.96 8.24 -0.95
CA LEU A 34 3.22 8.03 0.46
C LEU A 34 3.97 9.24 1.03
N MET A 35 3.34 9.96 1.95
CA MET A 35 3.86 11.19 2.53
C MET A 35 4.08 11.03 4.04
N GLN A 36 5.24 11.42 4.55
CA GLN A 36 5.51 11.50 5.98
C GLN A 36 4.83 12.73 6.56
N LYS A 37 4.21 12.59 7.74
CA LYS A 37 3.60 13.70 8.48
C LYS A 37 4.52 14.17 9.60
N ASN A 38 4.24 15.37 10.11
CA ASN A 38 4.90 15.93 11.29
C ASN A 38 6.44 16.04 11.18
N CYS A 39 6.99 16.18 9.97
CA CYS A 39 8.44 16.34 9.75
C CYS A 39 9.04 17.56 10.47
N ARG A 40 8.24 18.59 10.77
CA ARG A 40 8.66 19.73 11.61
C ARG A 40 8.93 19.32 13.06
N ARG A 41 8.16 18.37 13.60
CA ARG A 41 8.36 17.82 14.95
C ARG A 41 9.60 16.92 14.98
N GLN A 42 9.75 16.04 13.99
CA GLN A 42 10.91 15.16 13.85
C GLN A 42 12.21 15.96 13.76
N LYS A 43 12.25 17.02 12.93
CA LYS A 43 13.41 17.91 12.83
C LYS A 43 13.79 18.59 14.16
N ARG A 44 12.81 18.90 15.02
CA ARG A 44 13.08 19.45 16.37
C ARG A 44 13.68 18.42 17.33
N MET A 45 13.45 17.13 17.07
CA MET A 45 14.02 16.02 17.82
C MET A 45 15.31 15.49 17.18
N GLU A 46 15.86 16.18 16.17
CA GLU A 46 17.01 15.76 15.36
C GLU A 46 16.84 14.42 14.63
N GLU A 47 15.61 13.88 14.63
CA GLU A 47 15.19 12.76 13.80
C GLU A 47 14.91 13.35 12.40
N GLY A 48 15.82 13.14 11.45
CA GLY A 48 15.63 13.57 10.06
C GLY A 48 14.43 12.90 9.37
N LEU A 49 14.30 13.11 8.06
CA LEU A 49 13.33 12.36 7.27
C LEU A 49 13.66 10.86 7.33
N LEU A 50 12.63 10.03 7.48
CA LEU A 50 12.79 8.58 7.40
C LEU A 50 13.02 8.17 5.95
N SER A 51 13.75 7.07 5.74
CA SER A 51 13.80 6.42 4.43
C SER A 51 12.50 5.62 4.26
N ILE A 52 11.61 6.07 3.37
CA ILE A 52 10.28 5.48 3.17
C ILE A 52 10.09 4.91 1.77
N GLY A 53 9.21 3.91 1.68
CA GLY A 53 8.76 3.31 0.44
C GLY A 53 7.45 2.56 0.63
N TYR A 54 6.92 2.01 -0.45
CA TYR A 54 5.75 1.13 -0.39
C TYR A 54 5.87 0.03 -1.45
N SER A 55 5.13 -1.06 -1.24
CA SER A 55 5.07 -2.14 -2.22
C SER A 55 3.63 -2.62 -2.43
N PRO A 56 3.13 -2.65 -3.68
CA PRO A 56 1.84 -3.24 -4.01
C PRO A 56 1.99 -4.75 -4.19
N TYR A 57 1.13 -5.55 -3.58
CA TYR A 57 1.07 -7.00 -3.77
C TYR A 57 -0.30 -7.41 -4.29
N GLN A 58 -0.34 -8.27 -5.30
CA GLN A 58 -1.61 -8.82 -5.79
C GLN A 58 -2.13 -9.86 -4.78
N VAL A 59 -3.38 -9.68 -4.36
CA VAL A 59 -4.06 -10.57 -3.44
C VAL A 59 -5.05 -11.41 -4.24
N LYS A 60 -4.70 -12.65 -4.55
CA LYS A 60 -5.61 -13.56 -5.26
C LYS A 60 -6.57 -14.21 -4.27
N PHE A 61 -7.86 -14.17 -4.56
CA PHE A 61 -8.92 -14.74 -3.72
C PHE A 61 -8.65 -16.22 -3.32
N PHE A 62 -8.09 -17.01 -4.24
CA PHE A 62 -7.71 -18.40 -3.96
C PHE A 62 -6.55 -18.55 -2.95
N ILE A 63 -5.63 -17.57 -2.90
CA ILE A 63 -4.54 -17.54 -1.92
C ILE A 63 -5.09 -17.19 -0.54
N ILE A 64 -6.01 -16.23 -0.45
CA ILE A 64 -6.76 -15.97 0.79
C ILE A 64 -7.42 -17.26 1.25
N LEU A 65 -8.27 -17.90 0.43
CA LEU A 65 -8.97 -19.14 0.80
C LEU A 65 -8.07 -20.29 1.25
N LYS A 66 -6.88 -20.49 0.65
CA LYS A 66 -5.93 -21.52 1.10
C LYS A 66 -5.25 -21.20 2.43
N THR A 67 -5.09 -19.92 2.74
CA THR A 67 -4.53 -19.47 4.02
C THR A 67 -5.62 -19.44 5.11
N GLU A 68 -6.86 -19.13 4.72
CA GLU A 68 -8.08 -19.02 5.53
C GLU A 68 -8.79 -20.35 5.83
N LEU A 69 -8.41 -21.49 5.25
CA LEU A 69 -8.91 -22.79 5.72
C LEU A 69 -8.46 -23.11 7.17
N LEU A 70 -7.73 -22.18 7.81
CA LEU A 70 -7.41 -22.16 9.23
C LEU A 70 -8.04 -21.00 10.03
N LEU A 71 -8.69 -19.99 9.44
CA LEU A 71 -9.27 -18.87 10.19
C LEU A 71 -10.57 -18.38 9.52
N GLU A 72 -11.64 -18.27 10.31
CA GLU A 72 -13.00 -18.00 9.86
C GLU A 72 -13.23 -16.50 9.52
N SER A 73 -13.85 -16.27 8.35
CA SER A 73 -14.81 -15.19 8.07
C SER A 73 -14.49 -13.77 8.54
N SER A 74 -13.46 -13.14 8.00
CA SER A 74 -13.42 -11.66 7.99
C SER A 74 -12.80 -11.14 6.70
N THR A 75 -13.33 -10.06 6.14
CA THR A 75 -12.70 -9.31 5.05
C THR A 75 -11.46 -8.54 5.52
N ASP A 76 -11.10 -8.65 6.80
CA ASP A 76 -10.07 -7.90 7.51
C ASP A 76 -8.82 -8.74 7.84
N VAL A 77 -8.49 -9.70 6.95
CA VAL A 77 -7.28 -10.51 7.11
C VAL A 77 -6.05 -9.67 6.79
N HIS A 78 -5.16 -9.54 7.77
CA HIS A 78 -3.82 -8.98 7.62
C HIS A 78 -2.89 -10.05 7.05
N ALA A 79 -2.23 -9.79 5.92
CA ALA A 79 -1.32 -10.73 5.30
C ALA A 79 -0.14 -11.02 6.22
N GLY A 80 0.12 -12.31 6.48
CA GLY A 80 1.19 -12.75 7.37
C GLY A 80 2.55 -12.90 6.69
N HIS A 81 3.60 -13.21 7.47
CA HIS A 81 4.95 -13.45 6.99
C HIS A 81 5.04 -14.39 5.78
N ALA A 82 4.31 -15.51 5.81
CA ALA A 82 4.33 -16.52 4.76
C ALA A 82 3.82 -15.98 3.41
N PHE A 83 2.94 -14.98 3.41
CA PHE A 83 2.47 -14.33 2.19
C PHE A 83 3.63 -13.55 1.55
N PHE A 84 4.24 -12.61 2.28
CA PHE A 84 5.32 -11.77 1.74
C PHE A 84 6.58 -12.54 1.38
N ALA A 85 6.84 -13.69 2.03
CA ALA A 85 7.95 -14.57 1.67
C ALA A 85 7.76 -15.31 0.33
N ARG A 86 6.51 -15.45 -0.16
CA ARG A 86 6.16 -16.24 -1.35
C ARG A 86 5.72 -15.38 -2.55
N HIS A 87 5.41 -14.11 -2.33
CA HIS A 87 4.87 -13.23 -3.35
C HIS A 87 5.83 -12.07 -3.59
N GLN A 88 6.02 -11.73 -4.87
CA GLN A 88 6.74 -10.53 -5.26
C GLN A 88 5.76 -9.35 -5.40
N PRO A 89 6.25 -8.10 -5.30
CA PRO A 89 5.44 -6.94 -5.62
C PRO A 89 4.85 -7.03 -7.04
N ALA A 90 3.63 -6.53 -7.20
CA ALA A 90 2.89 -6.54 -8.46
C ALA A 90 3.37 -5.48 -9.46
N ALA A 91 4.14 -4.50 -9.00
CA ALA A 91 4.82 -3.51 -9.83
C ALA A 91 6.24 -3.28 -9.29
N PRO A 92 7.18 -2.83 -10.13
CA PRO A 92 8.48 -2.37 -9.66
C PRO A 92 8.31 -1.31 -8.57
N THR A 93 9.03 -1.50 -7.47
CA THR A 93 9.04 -0.56 -6.35
C THR A 93 10.37 0.15 -6.30
N ASP A 94 10.34 1.47 -6.25
CA ASP A 94 11.54 2.27 -6.03
C ASP A 94 12.17 1.94 -4.67
N PRO A 95 13.51 2.07 -4.53
CA PRO A 95 14.15 1.93 -3.23
C PRO A 95 13.57 2.94 -2.24
N CYS A 96 13.60 2.60 -0.95
CA CYS A 96 13.21 3.55 0.08
C CYS A 96 14.14 4.78 0.04
N VAL A 97 13.55 5.98 0.07
CA VAL A 97 14.29 7.24 -0.05
C VAL A 97 13.91 8.22 1.07
N ASN A 98 14.87 9.09 1.41
CA ASN A 98 14.72 10.13 2.43
C ASN A 98 14.00 11.37 1.88
N LEU A 99 12.78 11.19 1.38
CA LEU A 99 11.93 12.27 0.87
C LEU A 99 10.69 12.45 1.75
N HIS A 100 10.17 13.68 1.78
CA HIS A 100 8.91 13.98 2.46
C HIS A 100 7.74 13.19 1.86
N GLU A 101 7.78 12.97 0.54
CA GLU A 101 6.83 12.16 -0.19
C GLU A 101 7.52 11.33 -1.27
N VAL A 102 7.07 10.08 -1.43
CA VAL A 102 7.42 9.21 -2.56
C VAL A 102 6.15 8.90 -3.34
N SER A 103 6.18 9.10 -4.66
CA SER A 103 5.02 8.90 -5.53
C SER A 103 5.41 8.21 -6.82
N SER A 104 4.62 7.24 -7.26
CA SER A 104 4.85 6.52 -8.51
C SER A 104 3.54 6.14 -9.19
N ARG A 105 3.53 6.23 -10.52
CA ARG A 105 2.43 5.81 -11.39
C ARG A 105 2.71 4.38 -11.85
N MET A 106 1.72 3.51 -11.74
CA MET A 106 1.83 2.11 -12.15
C MET A 106 0.56 1.65 -12.85
N THR A 107 0.73 0.72 -13.77
CA THR A 107 -0.37 0.06 -14.49
C THR A 107 -0.44 -1.38 -13.99
N LEU A 108 -1.58 -1.75 -13.42
CA LEU A 108 -1.81 -3.06 -12.82
C LEU A 108 -3.01 -3.73 -13.51
N PRO A 109 -2.99 -5.06 -13.72
CA PRO A 109 -4.18 -5.78 -14.13
C PRO A 109 -5.34 -5.57 -13.16
N ARG A 110 -6.56 -5.85 -13.62
CA ARG A 110 -7.74 -5.87 -12.73
C ARG A 110 -7.54 -6.87 -11.59
N GLY A 111 -7.96 -6.49 -10.39
CA GLY A 111 -7.86 -7.37 -9.23
C GLY A 111 -7.78 -6.65 -7.89
N GLN A 112 -7.58 -7.44 -6.83
CA GLN A 112 -7.38 -6.94 -5.47
C GLN A 112 -5.89 -6.86 -5.15
N TYR A 113 -5.49 -5.78 -4.49
CA TYR A 113 -4.11 -5.50 -4.13
C TYR A 113 -4.01 -5.04 -2.69
N CYS A 114 -2.85 -5.28 -2.08
CA CYS A 114 -2.46 -4.75 -0.78
C CYS A 114 -1.24 -3.87 -0.97
N ILE A 115 -1.35 -2.58 -0.64
CA ILE A 115 -0.24 -1.64 -0.59
C ILE A 115 0.30 -1.62 0.83
N THR A 116 1.57 -1.97 0.99
CA THR A 116 2.25 -2.00 2.28
C THR A 116 3.30 -0.89 2.32
N PRO A 117 3.02 0.26 2.96
CA PRO A 117 4.04 1.28 3.22
C PRO A 117 5.01 0.82 4.31
N SER A 118 6.28 1.19 4.19
CA SER A 118 7.31 0.82 5.16
C SER A 118 8.43 1.87 5.24
N THR A 119 9.17 1.84 6.34
CA THR A 119 10.49 2.45 6.43
C THR A 119 11.57 1.43 6.04
N PHE A 120 12.74 1.91 5.59
CA PHE A 120 13.88 1.04 5.28
C PHE A 120 14.39 0.31 6.53
N GLU A 121 14.66 1.07 7.59
CA GLU A 121 15.06 0.50 8.88
C GLU A 121 13.81 0.06 9.66
N PRO A 122 13.82 -1.13 10.28
CA PRO A 122 12.74 -1.54 11.17
C PRO A 122 12.72 -0.68 12.43
N TYR A 123 11.58 -0.72 13.14
CA TYR A 123 11.38 -0.05 14.44
C TYR A 123 11.47 1.48 14.41
N LYS A 124 11.27 2.10 13.24
CA LYS A 124 11.13 3.56 13.12
C LYS A 124 9.68 3.96 13.31
N ASN A 125 9.45 4.82 14.29
CA ASN A 125 8.15 5.45 14.50
C ASN A 125 8.01 6.64 13.55
N GLY A 126 6.90 6.69 12.82
CA GLY A 126 6.61 7.78 11.92
C GLY A 126 5.13 7.82 11.61
N GLU A 127 4.63 9.03 11.40
CA GLU A 127 3.26 9.26 10.94
C GLU A 127 3.27 9.42 9.43
N PHE A 128 2.27 8.90 8.71
CA PHE A 128 2.19 9.03 7.26
C PHE A 128 0.76 9.19 6.74
N CYS A 129 0.67 9.58 5.47
CA CYS A 129 -0.52 9.63 4.63
C CYS A 129 -0.27 8.79 3.38
N LEU A 130 -1.17 7.86 3.07
CA LEU A 130 -1.16 7.13 1.80
C LEU A 130 -2.32 7.62 0.94
N ARG A 131 -2.03 7.97 -0.31
CA ARG A 131 -3.01 8.42 -1.30
C ARG A 131 -2.95 7.50 -2.51
N VAL A 132 -4.12 7.11 -3.01
CA VAL A 132 -4.26 6.29 -4.21
C VAL A 132 -5.27 6.98 -5.12
N PHE A 133 -4.85 7.26 -6.36
CA PHE A 133 -5.71 7.79 -7.41
C PHE A 133 -5.75 6.77 -8.55
N ALA A 134 -6.91 6.56 -9.16
CA ALA A 134 -7.08 5.74 -10.37
C ALA A 134 -7.60 6.64 -11.50
N ASP A 135 -7.22 6.37 -12.74
CA ASP A 135 -7.56 7.22 -13.90
C ASP A 135 -9.05 7.08 -14.29
N ASN A 136 -9.50 5.84 -14.51
CA ASN A 136 -10.91 5.52 -14.64
C ASN A 136 -11.49 5.15 -13.27
N GLN A 137 -12.79 5.41 -13.04
CA GLN A 137 -13.47 5.34 -11.75
C GLN A 137 -13.35 3.96 -11.09
N ALA A 138 -12.17 3.64 -10.54
CA ALA A 138 -12.06 2.65 -9.51
C ALA A 138 -12.96 3.20 -8.41
N LYS A 139 -14.10 2.55 -8.23
CA LYS A 139 -14.68 2.39 -6.91
C LYS A 139 -13.56 1.77 -6.10
N SER A 140 -12.66 2.62 -5.60
CA SER A 140 -12.03 2.34 -4.34
C SER A 140 -13.23 2.02 -3.49
N HIS A 141 -13.40 0.74 -3.17
CA HIS A 141 -14.04 0.39 -1.92
C HIS A 141 -13.14 1.05 -0.91
N TYR A 142 -13.46 2.32 -0.70
CA TYR A 142 -13.01 3.13 0.35
C TYR A 142 -13.33 2.27 1.57
N HIS A 143 -12.31 1.61 2.11
CA HIS A 143 -11.97 2.00 3.46
C HIS A 143 -11.46 3.45 3.37
N THR A 144 -12.36 4.38 3.04
CA THR A 144 -12.49 5.57 3.83
C THR A 144 -12.77 4.94 5.17
N ALA A 145 -11.75 4.95 6.00
CA ALA A 145 -12.05 5.47 7.30
C ALA A 145 -12.66 6.87 7.03
N THR A 146 -13.98 6.89 6.91
CA THR A 146 -14.76 8.10 6.74
C THR A 146 -14.84 8.63 8.15
N ALA A 147 -14.04 9.63 8.44
CA ALA A 147 -14.35 10.59 9.47
C ALA A 147 -13.96 11.98 8.95
N ASP A 148 -14.91 12.58 8.23
CA ASP A 148 -15.10 14.03 8.21
C ASP A 148 -13.87 14.88 7.93
N GLY A 149 -13.47 15.01 6.66
CA GLY A 149 -12.54 16.08 6.23
C GLY A 149 -11.21 16.17 7.01
N SER A 150 -10.87 15.14 7.78
CA SER A 150 -9.70 15.08 8.64
C SER A 150 -8.77 14.03 8.04
N SER A 151 -7.58 14.48 7.63
CA SER A 151 -6.55 13.62 7.08
C SER A 151 -6.14 12.58 8.12
N GLU A 152 -6.60 11.35 8.02
CA GLU A 152 -6.19 10.31 8.96
C GLU A 152 -4.68 10.07 8.93
N THR A 153 -4.13 9.88 10.11
CA THR A 153 -2.69 9.74 10.38
C THR A 153 -2.42 8.29 10.76
N TRP A 154 -1.65 7.60 9.92
CA TRP A 154 -1.25 6.22 10.16
C TRP A 154 0.16 6.16 10.73
N LEU A 155 0.42 5.17 11.59
CA LEU A 155 1.72 5.00 12.23
C LEU A 155 2.46 3.82 11.62
N PHE A 156 3.73 4.02 11.26
CA PHE A 156 4.68 2.92 11.20
C PHE A 156 4.84 2.38 12.62
N ARG A 157 4.22 1.23 12.92
CA ARG A 157 4.40 0.57 14.21
C ARG A 157 5.61 -0.34 14.13
N GLY A 158 6.69 0.08 14.77
CA GLY A 158 7.77 -0.83 15.14
C GLY A 158 7.26 -1.85 16.15
N VAL A 159 6.85 -3.04 15.71
CA VAL A 159 6.59 -4.14 16.63
C VAL A 159 7.95 -4.63 17.14
N PRO A 160 8.23 -4.64 18.46
CA PRO A 160 9.52 -5.07 19.02
C PRO A 160 9.86 -6.54 18.73
#